data_AF-A0AAU2HT08-F1
#
_entry.id   AF-A0AAU2HT08-F1
#
_cell.length_a   1.000
_cell.length_b   1.000
_cell.length_c   1.000
_cell.angle_alpha   90.00
_cell.angle_beta   90.00
_cell.angle_gamma   90.00
#
_symmetry.space_group_name_H-M   'P 1'
#
loop_
_entity.id
_entity.type
_entity.pdbx_description
1 polymer ?
#
loop_
_entity_poly.entity_id
_entity_poly.type
_entity_poly.pdbx_seq_one_letter_code
_entity_poly.pdbx_strand_id
1 'polypeptide(L)' 'MHGRDALRAYWAAALERIPELKFEVVDVRVSIHALVIDYLNQIGGRVNEVLIFRDGLVISGFGAYGETLAD' A
#
# COMPACT_ATOMS: atom_id res chain seq x y z
N MET A 1 1.25 12.38 -4.06
CA MET A 1 -0.20 12.63 -4.16
C MET A 1 -0.71 13.16 -2.83
N HIS A 2 -1.66 14.10 -2.82
CA HIS A 2 -2.20 14.70 -1.60
C HIS A 2 -3.72 14.90 -1.70
N GLY A 3 -4.43 14.66 -0.59
CA GLY A 3 -5.88 14.84 -0.51
C GLY A 3 -6.69 13.60 -0.91
N ARG A 4 -7.91 13.48 -0.36
CA ARG A 4 -8.79 12.32 -0.54
C ARG A 4 -9.25 12.17 -1.99
N ASP A 5 -9.53 13.28 -2.68
CA ASP A 5 -10.06 13.24 -4.05
C ASP A 5 -9.00 12.75 -5.04
N ALA A 6 -7.77 13.27 -4.93
CA ALA A 6 -6.65 12.79 -5.75
C ALA A 6 -6.34 11.31 -5.46
N LEU A 7 -6.38 10.89 -4.19
CA LEU A 7 -6.17 9.50 -3.81
C LEU A 7 -7.27 8.58 -4.37
N ARG A 8 -8.53 9.00 -4.32
CA ARG A 8 -9.66 8.25 -4.87
C ARG A 8 -9.55 8.11 -6.38
N ALA A 9 -9.22 9.19 -7.09
CA ALA A 9 -9.04 9.17 -8.53
C ALA A 9 -7.92 8.20 -8.95
N TYR A 10 -6.80 8.23 -8.23
CA TYR A 10 -5.68 7.31 -8.48
C TYR A 10 -6.08 5.84 -8.29
N TRP A 11 -6.72 5.50 -7.15
CA TRP A 11 -7.12 4.12 -6.89
C TRP A 11 -8.25 3.63 -7.79
N ALA A 12 -9.19 4.50 -8.17
CA ALA A 12 -10.21 4.14 -9.16
C ALA A 12 -9.58 3.75 -10.50
N ALA A 13 -8.66 4.57 -11.01
CA ALA A 13 -7.94 4.28 -12.25
C ALA A 13 -7.06 3.01 -12.13
N ALA A 14 -6.47 2.76 -10.96
CA ALA A 14 -5.69 1.54 -10.72
C ALA A 14 -6.57 0.28 -10.75
N LEU A 15 -7.74 0.32 -10.10
CA LEU A 15 -8.69 -0.79 -10.05
C LEU A 15 -9.30 -1.11 -11.43
N GLU A 16 -9.55 -0.09 -12.26
CA GLU A 16 -9.98 -0.29 -13.64
C GLU A 16 -8.90 -0.94 -14.51
N ARG A 17 -7.63 -0.57 -14.29
CA ARG A 17 -6.49 -1.04 -15.08
C ARG A 17 -5.97 -2.42 -14.67
N ILE A 18 -6.14 -2.79 -13.41
CA ILE A 18 -5.65 -4.06 -12.84
C ILE A 18 -6.84 -4.76 -12.16
N PRO A 19 -7.75 -5.39 -12.92
CA PRO A 19 -8.92 -6.05 -12.36
C PRO A 19 -8.58 -7.18 -11.39
N GLU A 20 -7.43 -7.83 -11.59
CA GLU A 20 -6.87 -8.88 -10.74
C GLU A 20 -6.02 -8.34 -9.57
N LEU A 21 -6.11 -7.03 -9.25
CA LEU A 21 -5.39 -6.45 -8.13
C LEU A 21 -5.71 -7.23 -6.84
N LYS A 22 -4.68 -7.88 -6.30
CA LYS A 22 -4.73 -8.64 -5.07
C LYS A 22 -3.51 -8.31 -4.24
N PHE A 23 -3.69 -8.39 -2.93
CA PHE A 23 -2.62 -8.25 -1.95
C PHE A 23 -2.66 -9.46 -1.02
N GLU A 24 -1.52 -10.09 -0.81
CA GLU A 24 -1.34 -11.13 0.19
C GLU A 24 -0.48 -10.57 1.32
N VAL A 25 -1.07 -10.39 2.51
CA VAL A 25 -0.34 -9.89 3.67
C VAL A 25 0.60 -10.96 4.19
N VAL A 26 1.88 -10.65 4.23
CA VAL A 26 2.95 -11.53 4.71
C VAL A 26 3.23 -11.28 6.19
N ASP A 27 3.34 -10.01 6.58
CA ASP A 27 3.67 -9.60 7.95
C ASP A 27 3.18 -8.19 8.25
N VAL A 28 3.04 -7.87 9.53
CA VAL A 28 2.63 -6.54 10.01
C VAL A 28 3.51 -6.13 11.19
N ARG A 29 4.13 -4.96 11.10
CA ARG A 29 4.92 -4.35 12.18
C ARG A 29 4.24 -3.08 12.67
N VAL A 30 4.19 -2.90 13.98
CA VAL A 30 3.58 -1.73 14.62
C VAL A 30 4.66 -0.89 15.30
N SER A 31 4.50 0.42 15.20
CA SER A 31 5.20 1.43 15.99
C SER A 31 4.18 2.37 16.65
N ILE A 32 4.65 3.32 17.45
CA ILE A 32 3.81 4.21 18.27
C ILE A 32 2.78 4.97 17.42
N HIS A 33 3.17 5.42 16.23
CA HIS A 33 2.31 6.17 15.31
C HIS A 33 2.33 5.64 13.87
N ALA A 34 2.81 4.41 13.67
CA ALA A 34 2.96 3.84 12.34
C ALA A 34 2.62 2.36 12.29
N LEU A 35 2.14 1.92 11.13
CA LEU A 35 1.95 0.53 10.76
C LEU A 35 2.77 0.28 9.50
N VAL A 36 3.50 -0.84 9.44
CA VAL A 36 4.13 -1.32 8.21
C VAL A 36 3.47 -2.63 7.84
N ILE A 37 2.88 -2.67 6.64
CA ILE A 37 2.27 -3.87 6.07
C ILE A 37 3.21 -4.39 4.99
N ASP A 38 3.75 -5.58 5.19
CA ASP A 38 4.52 -6.31 4.19
C ASP A 38 3.55 -7.20 3.41
N TYR A 39 3.46 -7.02 2.10
CA TYR A 39 2.56 -7.78 1.26
C TYR A 39 3.17 -8.13 -0.10
N LEU A 40 2.64 -9.20 -0.71
CA LEU A 40 2.86 -9.53 -2.12
C LEU A 40 1.74 -8.93 -2.95
N ASN A 41 2.09 -8.24 -4.04
CA ASN A 41 1.12 -7.74 -5.01
C ASN A 41 0.65 -8.87 -5.96
N GLN A 42 -0.20 -8.52 -6.91
CA GLN A 42 -0.81 -9.48 -7.84
C GLN A 42 0.17 -10.23 -8.73
N ILE A 43 1.37 -9.69 -8.94
CA ILE A 43 2.46 -10.29 -9.73
C ILE A 43 3.58 -10.88 -8.86
N GLY A 44 3.37 -11.03 -7.54
CA GLY A 44 4.37 -11.58 -6.62
C GLY A 44 5.45 -10.58 -6.17
N GLY A 45 5.36 -9.31 -6.57
CA GLY A 45 6.27 -8.26 -6.11
C GLY A 45 6.03 -7.92 -4.64
N ARG A 46 7.11 -7.88 -3.85
CA ARG A 46 7.04 -7.58 -2.41
C ARG A 46 7.09 -6.08 -2.15
N VAL A 47 6.13 -5.58 -1.39
CA VAL A 47 5.95 -4.17 -1.07
C VAL A 47 5.78 -4.00 0.44
N ASN A 48 6.41 -2.97 1.00
CA ASN A 48 6.15 -2.54 2.37
C ASN A 48 5.36 -1.23 2.33
N GLU A 49 4.08 -1.27 2.73
CA GLU A 49 3.27 -0.05 2.88
C GLU A 49 3.43 0.49 4.29
N VAL A 50 3.90 1.72 4.40
CA VAL A 50 4.01 2.44 5.68
C VAL A 50 2.82 3.37 5.80
N LEU A 51 2.06 3.25 6.90
CA LEU A 51 0.93 4.10 7.23
C LEU A 51 1.22 4.87 8.51
N ILE A 52 1.05 6.19 8.48
CA ILE A 52 1.23 7.08 9.63
C ILE A 52 -0.14 7.45 10.19
N PHE A 53 -0.31 7.33 11.50
CA PHE A 53 -1.57 7.55 12.19
C PHE A 53 -1.55 8.81 13.07
N ARG A 54 -2.72 9.43 13.18
CA ARG A 54 -3.05 10.43 14.20
C ARG A 54 -4.51 10.23 14.59
N ASP A 55 -4.79 10.18 15.89
CA ASP A 55 -6.15 10.01 16.44
C ASP A 55 -6.90 8.81 15.84
N GLY A 56 -6.18 7.69 15.65
CA GLY A 56 -6.73 6.45 15.08
C GLY A 56 -6.97 6.48 13.56
N LEU A 57 -6.63 7.58 12.87
CA LEU A 57 -6.81 7.74 11.43
C LEU A 57 -5.48 7.75 10.69
N VAL A 58 -5.43 7.16 9.50
CA VAL A 58 -4.29 7.28 8.58
C VAL A 58 -4.25 8.71 8.04
N ILE A 59 -3.12 9.39 8.24
CA ILE A 59 -2.88 10.76 7.77
C ILE A 59 -1.83 10.84 6.67
N SER A 60 -1.01 9.81 6.51
CA SER A 60 -0.02 9.69 5.44
C SER A 60 0.28 8.22 5.18
N GLY A 61 0.68 7.91 3.96
CA GLY A 61 1.15 6.58 3.61
C GLY A 61 2.10 6.62 2.43
N PHE A 62 2.99 5.63 2.35
CA PHE A 62 3.87 5.43 1.21
C PHE A 62 4.29 3.97 1.10
N GLY A 63 4.31 3.47 -0.14
CA GLY A 63 4.83 2.16 -0.47
C GLY A 63 6.34 2.23 -0.70
N ALA A 64 7.07 1.34 -0.05
CA ALA A 64 8.46 1.05 -0.33
C ALA A 64 8.53 -0.24 -1.17
N TYR A 65 8.97 -0.07 -2.41
CA TYR A 65 9.05 -1.13 -3.40
C TYR A 65 10.49 -1.63 -3.46
N GLY A 66 10.67 -2.95 -3.34
CA GLY A 66 11.94 -3.60 -3.59
C GLY A 66 12.09 -4.00 -5.06
N GLU A 67 13.19 -4.69 -5.36
CA GLU A 67 13.34 -5.36 -6.64
C GLU A 67 12.19 -6.38 -6.80
N THR A 68 11.40 -6.22 -7.85
CA THR A 68 10.40 -7.22 -8.20
C THR A 68 11.16 -8.27 -9.00
N LEU A 69 11.43 -9.43 -8.39
CA LEU A 69 11.97 -10.56 -9.12
C LEU A 69 10.92 -10.93 -10.18
N ALA A 70 11.24 -10.64 -11.44
CA ALA A 70 10.50 -11.20 -12.55
C ALA A 70 10.86 -12.68 -12.62
N ASP A 71 9.85 -13.54 -12.64
CA ASP A 71 10.01 -14.93 -13.08
C ASP A 71 10.36 -14.98 -14.58
#